data_AF-A0ABD3IFD5-F1
#
_entry.id   AF-A0ABD3IFD5-F1
#
_cell.length_a   1.000
_cell.length_b   1.000
_cell.length_c   1.000
_cell.angle_alpha   90.00
_cell.angle_beta   90.00
_cell.angle_gamma   90.00
#
_symmetry.space_group_name_H-M   'P 1'
#
loop_
_entity.id
_entity.type
_entity.pdbx_description
1 polymer ?
#
loop_
_entity_poly.entity_id
_entity_poly.type
_entity_poly.pdbx_seq_one_letter_code
_entity_poly.pdbx_strand_id
1 'polypeptide(L)'
;MATRRAHLKRLNTSFKNPLLDSAWTAADYAESGIAVPTNRELESLRQKSDPLADDCIRALNLKPGTDSLKALDDYVSQPVEEQASAAPRKFMEQVTTIPHWADPELMKQGQNVFWRYVVLIYIILTDYSLPMGFTASRATDILSCTNYFSTVKGAFQRFFETAKFVTDIMNGPEALVPLTGSGWKSAVRVRLLHAQVRLRILAEAEKHPDIYDVEELGVPINQEDMLATLCDFSIVVARVNLAMKYGPASLEYYVQRIWAKDALHKPVACDFVLKFLPHLVPQESDDVHEVK
;
A
#
# COMPACT_ATOMS: atom_id res chain seq x y z
N MET A 1 -12.86 -38.45 -21.85
CA MET A 1 -12.54 -37.01 -21.60
C MET A 1 -13.78 -36.11 -21.51
N ALA A 2 -14.73 -36.14 -22.47
CA ALA A 2 -15.85 -35.18 -22.54
C ALA A 2 -16.64 -34.95 -21.23
N THR A 3 -16.94 -36.02 -20.48
CA THR A 3 -17.73 -35.97 -19.24
C THR A 3 -17.12 -35.11 -18.12
N ARG A 4 -15.79 -34.96 -18.02
CA ARG A 4 -15.15 -34.17 -16.95
C ARG A 4 -15.34 -32.66 -17.14
N ARG A 5 -15.42 -32.17 -18.38
CA ARG A 5 -15.75 -30.77 -18.70
C ARG A 5 -17.20 -30.41 -18.38
N ALA A 6 -18.13 -31.36 -18.52
CA ALA A 6 -19.55 -31.14 -18.19
C ALA A 6 -19.80 -30.95 -16.69
N HIS A 7 -19.01 -31.62 -15.84
CA HIS A 7 -19.15 -31.51 -14.39
C HIS A 7 -18.67 -30.14 -13.86
N LEU A 8 -17.51 -29.65 -14.35
CA LEU A 8 -17.00 -28.32 -14.01
C LEU A 8 -17.95 -27.20 -14.43
N LYS A 9 -18.64 -27.32 -15.58
CA LYS A 9 -19.67 -26.35 -15.99
C LYS A 9 -20.90 -26.29 -15.07
N ARG A 10 -21.17 -27.29 -14.23
CA ARG A 10 -22.28 -27.28 -13.26
C ARG A 10 -21.92 -26.64 -11.91
N LEU A 11 -20.64 -26.38 -11.64
CA LEU A 11 -20.21 -25.68 -10.42
C LEU A 11 -20.26 -24.15 -10.55
N ASN A 12 -20.45 -23.61 -11.76
CA ASN A 12 -20.46 -22.17 -12.04
C ASN A 12 -21.87 -21.56 -12.12
N THR A 13 -22.82 -22.07 -11.33
CA THR A 13 -24.20 -21.54 -11.27
C THR A 13 -24.70 -21.51 -9.82
N SER A 14 -25.02 -20.31 -9.34
CA SER A 14 -25.68 -20.04 -8.05
C SER A 14 -24.88 -20.26 -6.76
N PHE A 15 -23.57 -19.93 -6.77
CA PHE A 15 -22.95 -19.42 -5.53
C PHE A 15 -23.04 -17.88 -5.53
N LYS A 16 -24.25 -17.36 -5.31
CA LYS A 16 -24.46 -15.93 -5.05
C LYS A 16 -23.81 -15.58 -3.72
N ASN A 17 -22.69 -14.86 -3.76
CA ASN A 17 -22.04 -14.34 -2.56
C ASN A 17 -22.55 -12.91 -2.34
N PRO A 18 -23.35 -12.61 -1.29
CA PRO A 18 -23.87 -11.28 -1.05
C PRO A 18 -22.78 -10.21 -0.87
N LEU A 19 -21.55 -10.60 -0.53
CA LEU A 19 -20.37 -9.72 -0.40
C LEU A 19 -19.76 -9.33 -1.77
N LEU A 20 -20.10 -10.06 -2.83
CA LEU A 20 -19.66 -9.80 -4.22
C LEU A 20 -20.82 -9.30 -5.08
N ASP A 21 -22.05 -9.78 -4.85
CA ASP A 21 -23.28 -9.25 -5.46
C ASP A 21 -23.60 -7.81 -4.98
N SER A 22 -22.90 -7.31 -3.94
CA SER A 22 -22.91 -5.91 -3.49
C SER A 22 -21.64 -5.13 -3.87
N ALA A 23 -20.79 -5.69 -4.73
CA ALA A 23 -19.71 -4.93 -5.35
C ALA A 23 -20.31 -3.85 -6.25
N TRP A 24 -19.86 -2.61 -6.04
CA TRP A 24 -20.25 -1.45 -6.85
C TRP A 24 -20.11 -1.74 -8.35
N THR A 25 -21.20 -1.56 -9.09
CA THR A 25 -21.25 -1.65 -10.54
C THR A 25 -20.58 -0.42 -11.17
N ALA A 26 -20.31 -0.50 -12.48
CA ALA A 26 -19.83 0.66 -13.23
C ALA A 26 -20.81 1.85 -13.19
N ALA A 27 -22.11 1.62 -12.95
CA ALA A 27 -23.09 2.68 -12.76
C ALA A 27 -22.94 3.36 -11.39
N ASP A 28 -22.80 2.60 -10.30
CA ASP A 28 -22.59 3.17 -8.95
C ASP A 28 -21.34 4.05 -8.90
N TYR A 29 -20.23 3.61 -9.52
CA TYR A 29 -19.03 4.43 -9.66
C TYR A 29 -19.28 5.72 -10.48
N ALA A 30 -20.00 5.63 -11.60
CA ALA A 30 -20.31 6.80 -12.42
C ALA A 30 -21.22 7.81 -11.71
N GLU A 31 -22.22 7.34 -10.97
CA GLU A 31 -23.15 8.19 -10.20
C GLU A 31 -22.49 8.86 -8.99
N SER A 32 -21.46 8.23 -8.42
CA SER A 32 -20.72 8.78 -7.26
C SER A 32 -19.76 9.92 -7.57
N GLY A 33 -19.49 10.23 -8.85
CA GLY A 33 -18.48 11.21 -9.25
C GLY A 33 -17.03 10.80 -8.98
N ILE A 34 -16.77 9.58 -8.52
CA ILE A 34 -15.43 9.06 -8.26
C ILE A 34 -14.72 8.80 -9.59
N ALA A 35 -13.70 9.59 -9.90
CA ALA A 35 -12.83 9.38 -11.06
C ALA A 35 -11.99 8.10 -10.87
N VAL A 36 -12.49 6.97 -11.40
CA VAL A 36 -11.73 5.71 -11.47
C VAL A 36 -10.62 5.85 -12.51
N PRO A 37 -9.35 5.49 -12.20
CA PRO A 37 -8.25 5.52 -13.15
C PRO A 37 -8.55 4.73 -14.43
N THR A 38 -8.23 5.31 -15.58
CA THR A 38 -8.22 4.54 -16.83
C THR A 38 -7.02 3.59 -16.86
N ASN A 39 -7.15 2.46 -17.58
CA ASN A 39 -6.03 1.51 -17.76
C ASN A 39 -4.76 2.21 -18.27
N ARG A 40 -4.88 3.24 -19.12
CA ARG A 40 -3.76 4.00 -19.66
C ARG A 40 -3.03 4.83 -18.61
N GLU A 41 -3.74 5.36 -17.61
CA GLU A 41 -3.14 6.09 -16.50
C GLU A 41 -2.37 5.12 -15.59
N LEU A 42 -2.94 3.94 -15.31
CA LEU A 42 -2.29 2.86 -14.56
C LEU A 42 -1.07 2.29 -15.31
N GLU A 43 -1.14 2.05 -16.61
CA GLU A 43 0.01 1.65 -17.44
C GLU A 43 1.15 2.69 -17.35
N SER A 44 0.84 3.98 -17.25
CA SER A 44 1.83 5.03 -17.00
C SER A 44 2.47 4.98 -15.61
N LEU A 45 1.83 4.30 -14.65
CA LEU A 45 2.32 4.09 -13.29
C LEU A 45 3.31 2.92 -13.18
N ARG A 46 3.28 1.95 -14.13
CA ARG A 46 4.25 0.83 -14.20
C ARG A 46 5.69 1.24 -14.44
N GLN A 47 5.89 2.34 -15.17
CA GLN A 47 7.23 2.81 -15.58
C GLN A 47 7.83 3.84 -14.61
N LYS A 48 7.35 3.89 -13.36
CA LYS A 48 7.74 4.89 -12.35
C LYS A 48 8.17 4.20 -11.05
N SER A 49 9.44 4.35 -10.69
CA SER A 49 10.04 3.81 -9.45
C SER A 49 9.89 4.77 -8.26
N ASP A 50 10.69 4.63 -7.21
CA ASP A 50 10.79 5.62 -6.13
C ASP A 50 12.21 6.20 -6.09
N PRO A 51 12.52 7.22 -6.92
CA PRO A 51 13.90 7.69 -7.11
C PRO A 51 14.59 8.12 -5.82
N LEU A 52 13.86 8.69 -4.86
CA LEU A 52 14.42 9.09 -3.56
C LEU A 52 14.89 7.88 -2.74
N ALA A 53 14.12 6.79 -2.74
CA ALA A 53 14.51 5.55 -2.05
C ALA A 53 15.58 4.78 -2.84
N ASP A 54 15.46 4.73 -4.17
CA ASP A 54 16.42 4.06 -5.06
C ASP A 54 17.81 4.71 -4.97
N ASP A 55 17.90 6.04 -5.04
CA ASP A 55 19.18 6.77 -4.94
C ASP A 55 19.74 6.76 -3.52
N CYS A 56 18.88 6.74 -2.49
CA CYS A 56 19.30 6.52 -1.10
C CYS A 56 19.99 5.15 -0.96
N ILE A 57 19.39 4.07 -1.46
CA ILE A 57 19.99 2.72 -1.39
C ILE A 57 21.27 2.61 -2.21
N ARG A 58 21.32 3.22 -3.41
CA ARG A 58 22.55 3.30 -4.22
C ARG A 58 23.68 4.01 -3.47
N ALA A 59 23.39 5.13 -2.82
CA ALA A 59 24.37 5.92 -2.06
C ALA A 59 24.82 5.24 -0.76
N LEU A 60 23.94 4.52 -0.08
CA LEU A 60 24.27 3.77 1.15
C LEU A 60 25.05 2.47 0.88
N ASN A 61 24.96 1.91 -0.34
CA ASN A 61 25.71 0.72 -0.79
C ASN A 61 25.69 -0.44 0.23
N LEU A 62 24.49 -0.80 0.68
CA LEU A 62 24.28 -1.69 1.82
C LEU A 62 24.73 -3.13 1.57
N LYS A 63 25.40 -3.73 2.56
CA LYS A 63 25.69 -5.16 2.57
C LYS A 63 24.42 -5.96 2.93
N PRO A 64 24.22 -7.17 2.38
CA PRO A 64 23.09 -8.03 2.74
C PRO A 64 22.96 -8.20 4.27
N GLY A 65 21.74 -8.04 4.80
CA GLY A 65 21.47 -8.13 6.24
C GLY A 65 21.73 -6.85 7.05
N THR A 66 22.17 -5.75 6.44
CA THR A 66 22.29 -4.46 7.13
C THR A 66 20.91 -3.86 7.42
N ASP A 67 20.68 -3.34 8.63
CA ASP A 67 19.48 -2.54 8.91
C ASP A 67 19.57 -1.19 8.17
N SER A 68 18.88 -1.10 7.04
CA SER A 68 18.84 0.08 6.17
C SER A 68 18.44 1.37 6.88
N LEU A 69 17.61 1.32 7.92
CA LEU A 69 17.25 2.53 8.68
C LEU A 69 18.39 2.97 9.59
N LYS A 70 19.09 2.04 10.25
CA LYS A 70 20.27 2.39 11.04
C LYS A 70 21.40 2.91 10.14
N ALA A 71 21.63 2.29 8.99
CA ALA A 71 22.65 2.77 8.05
C ALA A 71 22.34 4.16 7.50
N LEU A 72 21.05 4.50 7.28
CA LEU A 72 20.60 5.85 6.94
C LEU A 72 20.88 6.84 8.08
N ASP A 73 20.52 6.49 9.32
CA ASP A 73 20.72 7.31 10.52
C ASP A 73 22.22 7.59 10.81
N ASP A 74 23.05 6.54 10.73
CA ASP A 74 24.51 6.62 10.82
C ASP A 74 25.13 7.46 9.69
N TYR A 75 24.50 7.50 8.51
CA TYR A 75 24.96 8.31 7.37
C TYR A 75 24.64 9.79 7.54
N VAL A 76 23.39 10.14 7.84
CA VAL A 76 22.97 11.56 7.93
C VAL A 76 23.54 12.28 9.15
N SER A 77 23.96 11.51 10.17
CA SER A 77 24.66 11.99 11.37
C SER A 77 26.13 12.40 11.11
N GLN A 78 26.71 12.04 9.96
CA GLN A 78 28.05 12.48 9.56
C GLN A 78 28.03 13.96 9.11
N PRO A 79 29.16 14.69 9.21
CA PRO A 79 29.34 15.99 8.58
C PRO A 79 28.95 15.96 7.10
N VAL A 80 28.45 17.09 6.58
CA VAL A 80 28.01 17.18 5.18
C VAL A 80 29.20 17.03 4.22
N GLU A 81 30.37 17.46 4.68
CA GLU A 81 31.67 17.42 4.02
C GLU A 81 32.21 15.99 3.85
N GLU A 82 31.76 15.05 4.68
CA GLU A 82 32.14 13.63 4.64
C GLU A 82 31.15 12.79 3.82
N GLN A 83 29.98 13.33 3.47
CA GLN A 83 28.90 12.61 2.78
C GLN A 83 29.12 12.56 1.26
N ALA A 84 29.46 11.38 0.76
CA ALA A 84 29.66 11.11 -0.67
C ALA A 84 28.43 11.39 -1.57
N SER A 85 27.24 11.57 -1.02
CA SER A 85 26.02 11.91 -1.76
C SER A 85 24.98 12.59 -0.87
N ALA A 86 24.27 13.58 -1.42
CA ALA A 86 23.12 14.21 -0.77
C ALA A 86 21.85 13.33 -0.78
N ALA A 87 21.84 12.17 -1.47
CA ALA A 87 20.61 11.37 -1.64
C ALA A 87 20.03 10.82 -0.33
N PRO A 88 20.81 10.22 0.61
CA PRO A 88 20.27 9.75 1.89
C PRO A 88 19.76 10.90 2.76
N ARG A 89 20.40 12.07 2.70
CA ARG A 89 19.95 13.29 3.40
C ARG A 89 18.59 13.77 2.87
N LYS A 90 18.43 13.90 1.55
CA LYS A 90 17.14 14.25 0.91
C LYS A 90 16.03 13.24 1.21
N PHE A 91 16.38 11.96 1.26
CA PHE A 91 15.43 10.91 1.66
C PHE A 91 15.00 11.08 3.12
N MET A 92 15.94 11.29 4.05
CA MET A 92 15.63 11.54 5.47
C MET A 92 14.78 12.81 5.66
N GLU A 93 15.12 13.90 4.97
CA GLU A 93 14.34 15.15 4.97
C GLU A 93 12.89 14.91 4.52
N GLN A 94 12.68 14.16 3.44
CA GLN A 94 11.34 13.83 2.95
C GLN A 94 10.58 12.92 3.94
N VAL A 95 11.20 11.88 4.51
CA VAL A 95 10.49 10.99 5.45
C VAL A 95 10.27 11.59 6.84
N THR A 96 11.02 12.62 7.22
CA THR A 96 10.80 13.36 8.49
C THR A 96 9.84 14.55 8.36
N THR A 97 9.58 15.02 7.13
CA THR A 97 8.61 16.08 6.87
C THR A 97 7.18 15.55 7.00
N ILE A 98 6.47 15.92 8.07
CA ILE A 98 5.03 15.67 8.21
C ILE A 98 4.29 16.54 7.17
N PRO A 99 3.55 15.96 6.21
CA PRO A 99 2.91 16.74 5.15
C PRO A 99 1.65 17.48 5.63
N HIS A 100 1.39 18.67 5.08
CA HIS A 100 0.44 19.69 5.58
C HIS A 100 -1.04 19.29 5.76
N TRP A 101 -1.50 18.17 5.19
CA TRP A 101 -2.89 17.67 5.31
C TRP A 101 -3.01 16.58 6.40
N ALA A 102 -1.90 16.14 6.98
CA ALA A 102 -1.85 15.07 7.98
C ALA A 102 -2.30 15.62 9.35
N ASP A 103 -3.58 15.46 9.65
CA ASP A 103 -4.17 15.82 10.95
C ASP A 103 -4.12 14.60 11.91
N PRO A 104 -3.38 14.70 13.03
CA PRO A 104 -3.18 13.58 13.97
C PRO A 104 -4.45 13.06 14.65
N GLU A 105 -5.48 13.88 14.85
CA GLU A 105 -6.71 13.44 15.51
C GLU A 105 -7.51 12.47 14.62
N LEU A 106 -7.34 12.57 13.30
CA LEU A 106 -7.91 11.64 12.31
C LEU A 106 -7.16 10.32 12.27
N MET A 107 -5.83 10.38 12.33
CA MET A 107 -4.96 9.21 12.36
C MET A 107 -5.28 8.38 13.62
N LYS A 108 -5.36 9.05 14.77
CA LYS A 108 -5.86 8.52 16.05
C LYS A 108 -7.27 7.94 15.96
N GLN A 109 -8.19 8.55 15.24
CA GLN A 109 -9.54 7.98 15.01
C GLN A 109 -9.50 6.70 14.16
N GLY A 110 -8.74 6.68 13.06
CA GLY A 110 -8.54 5.48 12.24
C GLY A 110 -7.89 4.33 13.03
N GLN A 111 -6.89 4.64 13.86
CA GLN A 111 -6.27 3.70 14.80
C GLN A 111 -7.25 3.18 15.87
N ASN A 112 -8.12 4.03 16.41
CA ASN A 112 -9.15 3.61 17.36
C ASN A 112 -10.15 2.64 16.70
N VAL A 113 -10.51 2.85 15.43
CA VAL A 113 -11.35 1.90 14.67
C VAL A 113 -10.56 0.61 14.39
N PHE A 114 -9.28 0.69 14.03
CA PHE A 114 -8.42 -0.49 13.88
C PHE A 114 -8.44 -1.36 15.15
N TRP A 115 -8.11 -0.80 16.32
CA TRP A 115 -8.06 -1.56 17.57
C TRP A 115 -9.43 -2.09 18.00
N ARG A 116 -10.52 -1.36 17.73
CA ARG A 116 -11.89 -1.81 17.99
C ARG A 116 -12.29 -3.05 17.18
N TYR A 117 -11.74 -3.22 15.98
CA TYR A 117 -12.09 -4.31 15.05
C TYR A 117 -10.90 -5.21 14.67
N VAL A 118 -9.79 -5.14 15.41
CA VAL A 118 -8.48 -5.69 15.03
C VAL A 118 -8.50 -7.16 14.62
N VAL A 119 -9.27 -8.00 15.31
CA VAL A 119 -9.42 -9.43 14.98
C VAL A 119 -10.10 -9.63 13.62
N LEU A 120 -11.19 -8.90 13.35
CA LEU A 120 -11.90 -8.96 12.07
C LEU A 120 -11.05 -8.39 10.94
N ILE A 121 -10.31 -7.30 11.20
CA ILE A 121 -9.40 -6.70 10.23
C ILE A 121 -8.28 -7.67 9.86
N TYR A 122 -7.64 -8.35 10.82
CA TYR A 122 -6.62 -9.34 10.51
C TYR A 122 -7.17 -10.59 9.80
N ILE A 123 -8.40 -11.03 10.10
CA ILE A 123 -9.08 -12.08 9.32
C ILE A 123 -9.25 -11.62 7.86
N ILE A 124 -9.77 -10.41 7.62
CA ILE A 124 -9.95 -9.89 6.25
C ILE A 124 -8.61 -9.76 5.52
N LEU A 125 -7.58 -9.20 6.16
CA LEU A 125 -6.26 -9.05 5.56
C LEU A 125 -5.57 -10.40 5.27
N THR A 126 -5.81 -11.42 6.11
CA THR A 126 -5.20 -12.76 5.98
C THR A 126 -5.92 -13.65 4.99
N ASP A 127 -7.26 -13.64 4.97
CA ASP A 127 -8.08 -14.58 4.20
C ASP A 127 -8.60 -14.01 2.89
N TYR A 128 -8.57 -12.68 2.70
CA TYR A 128 -8.94 -12.01 1.45
C TYR A 128 -7.77 -11.28 0.81
N SER A 129 -7.21 -10.25 1.45
CA SER A 129 -6.25 -9.34 0.80
C SER A 129 -4.94 -10.03 0.40
N LEU A 130 -4.23 -10.64 1.36
CA LEU A 130 -2.99 -11.35 1.06
C LEU A 130 -3.18 -12.46 -0.02
N PRO A 131 -4.20 -13.34 0.05
CA PRO A 131 -4.54 -14.27 -1.02
C PRO A 131 -4.84 -13.61 -2.38
N MET A 132 -5.55 -12.47 -2.40
CA MET A 132 -5.86 -11.73 -3.63
C MET A 132 -4.60 -11.19 -4.30
N GLY A 133 -3.61 -10.73 -3.53
CA GLY A 133 -2.28 -10.36 -4.04
C GLY A 133 -1.57 -11.47 -4.82
N PHE A 134 -1.77 -12.75 -4.46
CA PHE A 134 -1.25 -13.90 -5.22
C PHE A 134 -2.06 -14.26 -6.47
N THR A 135 -3.19 -13.60 -6.73
CA THR A 135 -3.97 -13.77 -7.98
C THR A 135 -3.56 -12.78 -9.06
N ALA A 136 -2.84 -11.71 -8.71
CA ALA A 136 -2.27 -10.76 -9.65
C ALA A 136 -0.92 -11.28 -10.17
N SER A 137 -0.88 -11.77 -11.42
CA SER A 137 0.31 -12.44 -11.98
C SER A 137 1.59 -11.60 -11.87
N ARG A 138 1.53 -10.32 -12.28
CA ARG A 138 2.67 -9.38 -12.22
C ARG A 138 3.24 -9.21 -10.81
N ALA A 139 2.39 -9.26 -9.78
CA ALA A 139 2.85 -9.24 -8.40
C ALA A 139 3.54 -10.56 -8.05
N THR A 140 2.98 -11.72 -8.43
CA THR A 140 3.61 -13.02 -8.20
C THR A 140 4.96 -13.20 -8.93
N ASP A 141 5.16 -12.55 -10.08
CA ASP A 141 6.45 -12.54 -10.77
C ASP A 141 7.54 -11.87 -9.91
N ILE A 142 7.27 -10.65 -9.41
CA ILE A 142 8.14 -9.92 -8.47
C ILE A 142 8.41 -10.77 -7.21
N LEU A 143 7.38 -11.40 -6.65
CA LEU A 143 7.53 -12.26 -5.46
C LEU A 143 8.41 -13.48 -5.73
N SER A 144 8.34 -14.06 -6.93
CA SER A 144 9.12 -15.23 -7.35
C SER A 144 10.62 -14.90 -7.39
N CYS A 145 11.01 -13.74 -7.97
CA CYS A 145 12.40 -13.26 -7.97
C CYS A 145 13.00 -13.14 -6.55
N THR A 146 12.17 -12.91 -5.52
CA THR A 146 12.64 -12.72 -4.14
C THR A 146 12.87 -14.01 -3.35
N ASN A 147 12.51 -15.19 -3.88
CA ASN A 147 12.69 -16.50 -3.24
C ASN A 147 12.03 -16.71 -1.85
N TYR A 148 11.34 -15.75 -1.24
CA TYR A 148 10.75 -15.90 0.12
C TYR A 148 9.75 -17.08 0.23
N PHE A 149 9.03 -17.40 -0.84
CA PHE A 149 8.05 -18.49 -0.89
C PHE A 149 8.65 -19.87 -1.21
N SER A 150 9.97 -19.97 -1.41
CA SER A 150 10.69 -21.25 -1.58
C SER A 150 10.64 -22.15 -0.33
N THR A 151 10.30 -21.60 0.83
CA THR A 151 10.13 -22.37 2.07
C THR A 151 8.91 -21.90 2.86
N VAL A 152 8.26 -22.85 3.55
CA VAL A 152 7.16 -22.57 4.49
C VAL A 152 7.59 -21.56 5.57
N LYS A 153 8.83 -21.65 6.07
CA LYS A 153 9.39 -20.71 7.04
C LYS A 153 9.48 -19.28 6.48
N GLY A 154 9.95 -19.10 5.25
CA GLY A 154 10.06 -17.80 4.59
C GLY A 154 8.69 -17.16 4.34
N ALA A 155 7.70 -17.96 3.93
CA ALA A 155 6.32 -17.51 3.78
C ALA A 155 5.71 -17.02 5.11
N PHE A 156 5.84 -17.80 6.20
CA PHE A 156 5.39 -17.38 7.53
C PHE A 156 6.14 -16.16 8.05
N GLN A 157 7.46 -16.06 7.82
CA GLN A 157 8.23 -14.87 8.20
C GLN A 157 7.67 -13.61 7.51
N ARG A 158 7.46 -13.65 6.19
CA ARG A 158 6.90 -12.51 5.43
C ARG A 158 5.47 -12.16 5.86
N PHE A 159 4.67 -13.15 6.23
CA PHE A 159 3.36 -12.92 6.84
C PHE A 159 3.47 -12.14 8.16
N PHE A 160 4.34 -12.57 9.09
CA PHE A 160 4.53 -11.87 10.35
C PHE A 160 5.20 -10.49 10.19
N GLU A 161 6.09 -10.30 9.23
CA GLU A 161 6.66 -8.99 8.87
C GLU A 161 5.58 -8.03 8.38
N THR A 162 4.65 -8.51 7.56
CA THR A 162 3.51 -7.72 7.06
C THR A 162 2.52 -7.39 8.18
N ALA A 163 2.16 -8.40 9.00
CA ALA A 163 1.27 -8.21 10.15
C ALA A 163 1.88 -7.23 11.16
N LYS A 164 3.20 -7.31 11.42
CA LYS A 164 3.94 -6.37 12.25
C LYS A 164 3.93 -4.96 11.68
N PHE A 165 4.15 -4.77 10.37
CA PHE A 165 4.08 -3.45 9.75
C PHE A 165 2.71 -2.81 9.99
N VAL A 166 1.62 -3.56 9.78
CA VAL A 166 0.25 -3.10 10.07
C VAL A 166 0.06 -2.79 11.56
N THR A 167 0.57 -3.62 12.48
CA THR A 167 0.50 -3.31 13.93
C THR A 167 1.25 -2.02 14.25
N ASP A 168 2.48 -1.88 13.74
CA ASP A 168 3.39 -0.78 14.09
C ASP A 168 2.83 0.58 13.69
N ILE A 169 2.20 0.72 12.51
CA ILE A 169 1.57 1.98 12.04
C ILE A 169 0.25 2.27 12.78
N MET A 170 -0.44 1.24 13.26
CA MET A 170 -1.71 1.40 13.97
C MET A 170 -1.53 1.64 15.48
N ASN A 171 -0.30 1.62 16.01
CA ASN A 171 0.01 1.57 17.45
C ASN A 171 -0.16 2.90 18.22
N GLY A 172 -1.29 3.60 18.01
CA GLY A 172 -1.62 4.86 18.68
C GLY A 172 -0.91 6.10 18.10
N PRO A 173 -1.20 7.31 18.62
CA PRO A 173 -0.76 8.57 18.00
C PRO A 173 0.77 8.67 17.80
N GLU A 174 1.53 8.23 18.79
CA GLU A 174 3.00 8.28 18.79
C GLU A 174 3.64 7.33 17.75
N ALA A 175 2.88 6.40 17.16
CA ALA A 175 3.38 5.42 16.20
C ALA A 175 4.03 6.07 14.97
N LEU A 176 3.51 7.21 14.51
CA LEU A 176 3.90 7.85 13.25
C LEU A 176 4.73 9.13 13.45
N VAL A 177 5.16 9.41 14.69
CA VAL A 177 6.09 10.52 14.99
C VAL A 177 7.46 10.25 14.35
N PRO A 178 8.02 11.19 13.56
CA PRO A 178 9.32 11.03 12.93
C PRO A 178 10.46 10.69 13.89
N LEU A 179 11.42 9.89 13.42
CA LEU A 179 12.61 9.41 14.15
C LEU A 179 12.34 8.51 15.38
N THR A 180 11.20 8.66 16.07
CA THR A 180 10.90 7.97 17.33
C THR A 180 9.87 6.84 17.17
N GLY A 181 8.78 7.06 16.43
CA GLY A 181 7.61 6.19 16.36
C GLY A 181 7.85 4.82 15.73
N SER A 182 7.15 3.78 16.23
CA SER A 182 7.26 2.40 15.74
C SER A 182 6.83 2.27 14.28
N GLY A 183 5.67 2.84 13.95
CA GLY A 183 5.09 2.87 12.61
C GLY A 183 5.95 3.64 11.62
N TRP A 184 6.47 4.80 12.02
CA TRP A 184 7.41 5.57 11.20
C TRP A 184 8.65 4.74 10.87
N LYS A 185 9.28 4.13 11.89
CA LYS A 185 10.47 3.28 11.72
C LYS A 185 10.20 2.10 10.79
N SER A 186 9.04 1.46 10.89
CA SER A 186 8.68 0.33 10.03
C SER A 186 8.29 0.75 8.62
N ALA A 187 7.60 1.89 8.43
CA ALA A 187 7.31 2.45 7.11
C ALA A 187 8.57 2.83 6.34
N VAL A 188 9.54 3.50 6.99
CA VAL A 188 10.82 3.85 6.35
C VAL A 188 11.61 2.58 6.00
N ARG A 189 11.65 1.56 6.87
CA ARG A 189 12.28 0.26 6.55
C ARG A 189 11.60 -0.46 5.39
N VAL A 190 10.27 -0.48 5.32
CA VAL A 190 9.53 -1.10 4.19
C VAL A 190 9.83 -0.37 2.88
N ARG A 191 9.88 0.97 2.88
CA ARG A 191 10.24 1.76 1.70
C ARG A 191 11.67 1.50 1.23
N LEU A 192 12.63 1.47 2.15
CA LEU A 192 14.03 1.12 1.86
C LEU A 192 14.19 -0.35 1.42
N LEU A 193 13.37 -1.27 1.92
CA LEU A 193 13.31 -2.66 1.47
C LEU A 193 12.77 -2.76 0.04
N HIS A 194 11.72 -2.01 -0.30
CA HIS A 194 11.16 -1.99 -1.66
C HIS A 194 12.18 -1.48 -2.68
N ALA A 195 12.96 -0.43 -2.35
CA ALA A 195 14.07 0.02 -3.18
C ALA A 195 15.19 -1.04 -3.32
N GLN A 196 15.60 -1.70 -2.23
CA GLN A 196 16.59 -2.79 -2.30
C GLN A 196 16.12 -3.96 -3.17
N VAL A 197 14.86 -4.38 -3.05
CA VAL A 197 14.28 -5.46 -3.87
C VAL A 197 14.19 -5.05 -5.33
N ARG A 198 13.69 -3.85 -5.64
CA ARG A 198 13.60 -3.31 -7.00
C ARG A 198 14.97 -3.24 -7.68
N LEU A 199 15.94 -2.62 -7.04
CA LEU A 199 17.30 -2.48 -7.57
C LEU A 199 17.97 -3.85 -7.77
N ARG A 200 17.73 -4.81 -6.87
CA ARG A 200 18.24 -6.18 -7.02
C ARG A 200 17.60 -6.91 -8.21
N ILE A 201 16.29 -6.80 -8.41
CA ILE A 201 15.60 -7.46 -9.54
C ILE A 201 16.07 -6.86 -10.86
N LEU A 202 16.13 -5.52 -10.97
CA LEU A 202 16.62 -4.84 -12.17
C LEU A 202 18.07 -5.23 -12.51
N ALA A 203 18.97 -5.20 -11.51
CA ALA A 203 20.37 -5.56 -11.70
C ALA A 203 20.58 -7.06 -11.96
N GLU A 204 19.59 -7.93 -11.72
CA GLU A 204 19.65 -9.34 -12.10
C GLU A 204 19.05 -9.58 -13.50
N ALA A 205 17.93 -8.94 -13.83
CA ALA A 205 17.32 -8.97 -15.15
C ALA A 205 18.27 -8.45 -16.25
N GLU A 206 19.12 -7.47 -15.94
CA GLU A 206 20.20 -6.99 -16.84
C GLU A 206 21.20 -8.10 -17.23
N LYS A 207 21.40 -9.12 -16.38
CA LYS A 207 22.30 -10.26 -16.63
C LYS A 207 21.55 -11.50 -17.12
N HIS A 208 20.31 -11.66 -16.67
CA HIS A 208 19.45 -12.82 -16.84
C HIS A 208 18.02 -12.36 -17.18
N PRO A 209 17.75 -11.95 -18.43
CA PRO A 209 16.46 -11.38 -18.83
C PRO A 209 15.28 -12.35 -18.65
N ASP A 210 15.56 -13.65 -18.56
CA ASP A 210 14.61 -14.72 -18.27
C ASP A 210 14.07 -14.71 -16.82
N ILE A 211 14.69 -13.94 -15.91
CA ILE A 211 14.27 -13.85 -14.51
C ILE A 211 13.14 -12.82 -14.29
N TYR A 212 13.08 -11.75 -15.09
CA TYR A 212 12.03 -10.73 -15.00
C TYR A 212 11.97 -9.83 -16.26
N ASP A 213 10.84 -9.85 -16.97
CA ASP A 213 10.63 -9.02 -18.17
C ASP A 213 10.18 -7.59 -17.79
N VAL A 214 11.11 -6.63 -17.88
CA VAL A 214 10.87 -5.22 -17.55
C VAL A 214 10.02 -4.51 -18.62
N GLU A 215 9.95 -5.04 -19.85
CA GLU A 215 9.14 -4.44 -20.93
C GLU A 215 7.65 -4.83 -20.80
N GLU A 216 7.33 -6.10 -20.50
CA GLU A 216 5.95 -6.56 -20.29
C GLU A 216 5.41 -6.24 -18.88
N LEU A 217 6.23 -6.38 -17.84
CA LEU A 217 5.80 -6.24 -16.44
C LEU A 217 5.95 -4.80 -15.94
N GLY A 218 6.90 -4.04 -16.50
CA GLY A 218 7.28 -2.70 -16.04
C GLY A 218 8.38 -2.73 -15.00
N VAL A 219 8.52 -1.65 -14.23
CA VAL A 219 9.52 -1.59 -13.14
C VAL A 219 9.03 -2.42 -11.94
N PRO A 220 9.88 -3.24 -11.29
CA PRO A 220 9.48 -3.98 -10.09
C PRO A 220 9.04 -3.05 -8.94
N ILE A 221 7.90 -3.33 -8.32
CA ILE A 221 7.34 -2.54 -7.20
C ILE A 221 7.15 -1.08 -7.65
N ASN A 222 6.43 -0.91 -8.77
CA ASN A 222 6.12 0.40 -9.36
C ASN A 222 4.94 1.09 -8.64
N GLN A 223 4.48 2.25 -9.15
CA GLN A 223 3.37 2.97 -8.52
C GLN A 223 2.03 2.23 -8.64
N GLU A 224 1.81 1.43 -9.69
CA GLU A 224 0.60 0.62 -9.84
C GLU A 224 0.59 -0.53 -8.83
N ASP A 225 1.71 -1.26 -8.66
CA ASP A 225 1.83 -2.32 -7.66
C ASP A 225 1.56 -1.77 -6.23
N MET A 226 2.14 -0.61 -5.93
CA MET A 226 1.99 0.08 -4.66
C MET A 226 0.54 0.55 -4.45
N LEU A 227 -0.09 1.12 -5.47
CA LEU A 227 -1.50 1.56 -5.42
C LEU A 227 -2.46 0.37 -5.33
N ALA A 228 -2.22 -0.72 -6.04
CA ALA A 228 -3.05 -1.92 -5.97
C ALA A 228 -3.02 -2.53 -4.55
N THR A 229 -1.82 -2.67 -3.97
CA THR A 229 -1.64 -3.15 -2.59
C THR A 229 -2.29 -2.21 -1.57
N LEU A 230 -2.15 -0.90 -1.77
CA LEU A 230 -2.78 0.15 -0.95
C LEU A 230 -4.31 0.08 -0.99
N CYS A 231 -4.89 -0.06 -2.19
CA CYS A 231 -6.33 -0.22 -2.38
C CYS A 231 -6.85 -1.52 -1.77
N ASP A 232 -6.15 -2.63 -1.92
CA ASP A 232 -6.53 -3.93 -1.34
C ASP A 232 -6.61 -3.85 0.20
N PHE A 233 -5.53 -3.43 0.86
CA PHE A 233 -5.45 -3.33 2.32
C PHE A 233 -6.44 -2.30 2.93
N SER A 234 -7.02 -1.42 2.10
CA SER A 234 -7.99 -0.40 2.51
C SER A 234 -9.44 -0.81 2.19
N ILE A 235 -9.73 -1.01 0.90
CA ILE A 235 -11.08 -1.06 0.35
C ILE A 235 -11.74 -2.41 0.65
N VAL A 236 -10.97 -3.51 0.68
CA VAL A 236 -11.51 -4.82 1.07
C VAL A 236 -11.98 -4.79 2.53
N VAL A 237 -11.16 -4.22 3.41
CA VAL A 237 -11.51 -4.03 4.83
C VAL A 237 -12.69 -3.06 5.00
N ALA A 238 -12.83 -2.06 4.13
CA ALA A 238 -14.03 -1.21 4.09
C ALA A 238 -15.30 -2.03 3.78
N ARG A 239 -15.27 -2.75 2.66
CA ARG A 239 -16.44 -3.44 2.09
C ARG A 239 -16.96 -4.55 2.99
N VAL A 240 -16.08 -5.37 3.57
CA VAL A 240 -16.50 -6.47 4.45
C VAL A 240 -17.12 -5.92 5.74
N ASN A 241 -16.57 -4.84 6.33
CA ASN A 241 -17.16 -4.22 7.51
C ASN A 241 -18.51 -3.53 7.23
N LEU A 242 -18.68 -2.86 6.09
CA LEU A 242 -19.98 -2.34 5.63
C LEU A 242 -21.03 -3.45 5.50
N ALA A 243 -20.66 -4.57 4.86
CA ALA A 243 -21.56 -5.71 4.67
C ALA A 243 -21.94 -6.41 5.99
N MET A 244 -21.06 -6.39 7.00
CA MET A 244 -21.35 -6.83 8.36
C MET A 244 -22.22 -5.84 9.17
N LYS A 245 -22.62 -4.70 8.59
CA LYS A 245 -23.47 -3.65 9.19
C LYS A 245 -22.89 -3.00 10.46
N TYR A 246 -21.56 -3.03 10.64
CA TYR A 246 -20.93 -2.13 11.61
C TYR A 246 -21.03 -0.69 11.10
N GLY A 247 -21.39 0.24 11.98
CA GLY A 247 -21.99 1.53 11.59
C GLY A 247 -21.14 2.36 10.60
N PRO A 248 -21.77 3.05 9.63
CA PRO A 248 -21.06 3.68 8.51
C PRO A 248 -20.05 4.75 8.96
N ALA A 249 -20.35 5.49 10.02
CA ALA A 249 -19.46 6.52 10.57
C ALA A 249 -18.06 5.97 10.91
N SER A 250 -17.95 4.76 11.46
CA SER A 250 -16.65 4.14 11.76
C SER A 250 -15.77 3.88 10.52
N LEU A 251 -16.40 3.76 9.34
CA LEU A 251 -15.73 3.28 8.13
C LEU A 251 -15.16 4.39 7.26
N GLU A 252 -15.74 5.59 7.29
CA GLU A 252 -15.12 6.78 6.72
C GLU A 252 -13.78 7.07 7.41
N TYR A 253 -13.74 7.05 8.75
CA TYR A 253 -12.50 7.26 9.51
C TYR A 253 -11.44 6.19 9.27
N TYR A 254 -11.84 4.94 9.04
CA TYR A 254 -10.90 3.85 8.77
C TYR A 254 -10.29 3.89 7.36
N VAL A 255 -11.03 4.35 6.33
CA VAL A 255 -10.59 4.23 4.93
C VAL A 255 -10.25 5.56 4.25
N GLN A 256 -10.97 6.65 4.53
CA GLN A 256 -10.67 7.94 3.88
C GLN A 256 -9.32 8.52 4.31
N ARG A 257 -8.83 8.16 5.51
CA ARG A 257 -7.82 8.97 6.23
C ARG A 257 -6.51 8.25 6.55
N ILE A 258 -6.40 6.96 6.22
CA ILE A 258 -5.12 6.22 6.30
C ILE A 258 -4.41 6.22 4.93
N TRP A 259 -5.15 6.19 3.81
CA TRP A 259 -4.58 5.74 2.52
C TRP A 259 -5.08 6.41 1.22
N ALA A 260 -6.28 6.98 1.16
CA ALA A 260 -7.11 6.97 -0.05
C ALA A 260 -6.63 7.71 -1.33
N LYS A 261 -5.55 8.49 -1.30
CA LYS A 261 -5.65 9.87 -1.82
C LYS A 261 -4.89 10.26 -3.14
N ASP A 262 -3.67 10.82 -3.21
CA ASP A 262 -3.11 11.60 -4.38
C ASP A 262 -2.66 10.75 -5.60
N ALA A 263 -3.31 9.60 -5.77
CA ALA A 263 -2.71 8.41 -6.33
C ALA A 263 -2.59 8.37 -7.87
N LEU A 264 -2.50 9.53 -8.53
CA LEU A 264 -2.27 9.62 -9.97
C LEU A 264 -1.28 10.72 -10.43
N HIS A 265 -1.03 11.78 -9.65
CA HIS A 265 -0.48 13.03 -10.23
C HIS A 265 1.03 13.28 -10.09
N LYS A 266 1.80 12.43 -9.39
CA LYS A 266 3.28 12.54 -9.31
C LYS A 266 4.00 11.18 -9.28
N PRO A 267 5.21 11.05 -9.84
CA PRO A 267 5.96 9.78 -9.93
C PRO A 267 6.81 9.50 -8.67
N VAL A 268 6.18 9.41 -7.49
CA VAL A 268 6.84 9.03 -6.22
C VAL A 268 5.85 8.24 -5.36
N ALA A 269 6.14 6.94 -5.11
CA ALA A 269 5.16 6.00 -4.55
C ALA A 269 4.74 6.27 -3.09
N CYS A 270 5.35 7.28 -2.44
CA CYS A 270 5.11 7.63 -1.05
C CYS A 270 4.75 9.11 -0.84
N ASP A 271 4.63 9.92 -1.91
CA ASP A 271 4.01 11.26 -1.87
C ASP A 271 2.48 11.17 -2.11
N PHE A 272 1.91 9.96 -2.07
CA PHE A 272 0.82 9.57 -2.97
C PHE A 272 -0.54 9.32 -2.29
N VAL A 273 -0.62 9.50 -0.97
CA VAL A 273 -1.80 9.24 -0.11
C VAL A 273 -2.63 10.53 0.12
N LEU A 274 -2.51 11.58 -0.73
CA LEU A 274 -2.83 12.99 -0.37
C LEU A 274 -3.98 13.80 -1.11
N LYS A 275 -4.54 13.44 -2.30
CA LYS A 275 -5.64 14.18 -3.05
C LYS A 275 -6.72 13.43 -3.94
N PHE A 276 -7.24 12.25 -3.60
CA PHE A 276 -8.55 11.70 -4.06
C PHE A 276 -9.33 11.26 -2.80
N LEU A 277 -10.38 11.92 -2.32
CA LEU A 277 -11.50 12.43 -3.10
C LEU A 277 -11.88 13.86 -2.69
N PRO A 278 -12.33 14.69 -3.65
CA PRO A 278 -13.41 15.64 -3.44
C PRO A 278 -14.77 14.99 -3.77
N HIS A 279 -15.87 15.59 -3.29
CA HIS A 279 -17.27 15.27 -3.63
C HIS A 279 -17.90 13.97 -3.06
N LEU A 280 -17.74 13.71 -1.77
CA LEU A 280 -18.71 12.93 -0.98
C LEU A 280 -19.15 13.74 0.25
N VAL A 281 -20.44 13.69 0.57
CA VAL A 281 -21.20 14.57 1.49
C VAL A 281 -21.36 16.02 0.98
N PRO A 282 -22.57 16.63 1.08
CA PRO A 282 -22.77 18.04 0.72
C PRO A 282 -21.97 19.02 1.58
N GLN A 283 -21.74 20.22 1.06
CA GLN A 283 -21.46 21.38 1.92
C GLN A 283 -22.71 21.66 2.75
N GLU A 284 -22.56 21.88 4.06
CA GLU A 284 -23.60 22.58 4.81
C GLU A 284 -23.72 24.00 4.23
N SER A 285 -24.93 24.36 3.79
CA SER A 285 -25.26 25.75 3.49
C SER A 285 -25.65 26.43 4.79
N ASP A 286 -25.16 27.65 5.01
CA ASP A 286 -25.50 28.51 6.15
C ASP A 286 -26.96 29.00 6.08
N ASP A 287 -27.93 28.07 6.21
CA ASP A 287 -29.37 28.33 6.09
C ASP A 287 -30.20 27.50 7.09
N VAL A 288 -29.74 27.41 8.34
CA VAL A 288 -30.63 27.11 9.48
C VAL A 288 -31.38 28.39 9.85
N HIS A 289 -32.43 28.71 9.11
CA HIS A 289 -33.37 29.77 9.48
C HIS A 289 -33.96 29.51 10.88
N GLU A 290 -34.01 30.56 11.71
CA GLU A 290 -34.90 30.57 12.89
C GLU A 290 -36.35 30.35 12.43
N VAL A 291 -37.02 29.34 13.00
CA VAL A 291 -38.48 29.27 13.05
C VAL A 291 -38.88 29.03 14.50
N LYS A 292 -39.81 29.85 14.99
CA LYS A 292 -40.39 29.83 16.34
C LYS A 292 -41.73 29.09 16.34
#